data_AF-A0A4P9EFC0-F1
#
_entry.id   AF-A0A4P9EFC0-F1
#
_cell.length_a   1.000
_cell.length_b   1.000
_cell.length_c   1.000
_cell.angle_alpha   90.00
_cell.angle_beta   90.00
_cell.angle_gamma   90.00
#
_symmetry.space_group_name_H-M   'P 1'
#
loop_
_entity.id
_entity.type
_entity.pdbx_description
1 polymer ?
#
loop_
_entity_poly.entity_id
_entity_poly.type
_entity_poly.pdbx_seq_one_letter_code
_entity_poly.pdbx_strand_id
1 'polypeptide(L)'
;MGMASTMDISILKELFGYYLKICNILGIEGETVDVKRVLSKLSPFKTGSFGQIREWFLDYPETEIHHRHVSHLYGLYPGNLITEKTSELLEACRVALERRGDEGTGWCMAWKVCLSGPDSGTGNMHWGF
;
A
#
# COMPACT_ATOMS: atom_id res chain seq x y z
N MET A 1 -13.57 -9.63 16.38
CA MET A 1 -12.64 -8.61 15.86
C MET A 1 -12.43 -8.92 14.39
N GLY A 2 -12.94 -8.09 13.47
CA GLY A 2 -12.74 -8.32 12.03
C GLY A 2 -11.27 -8.13 11.69
N MET A 3 -10.63 -9.14 11.09
CA MET A 3 -9.25 -9.05 10.64
C MET A 3 -9.22 -8.13 9.42
N ALA A 4 -8.75 -6.89 9.57
CA ALA A 4 -8.59 -5.97 8.45
C ALA A 4 -7.29 -6.28 7.68
N SER A 5 -7.37 -6.36 6.35
CA SER A 5 -6.17 -6.41 5.49
C SER A 5 -5.64 -5.00 5.23
N THR A 6 -4.33 -4.89 4.99
CA THR A 6 -3.73 -3.62 4.58
C THR A 6 -4.23 -3.15 3.22
N MET A 7 -4.62 -4.07 2.33
CA MET A 7 -5.22 -3.74 1.05
C MET A 7 -6.58 -3.05 1.23
N ASP A 8 -7.48 -3.63 2.04
CA ASP A 8 -8.81 -3.04 2.29
C ASP A 8 -8.70 -1.66 2.93
N ILE A 9 -7.80 -1.52 3.91
CA ILE A 9 -7.53 -0.22 4.54
C ILE A 9 -7.02 0.78 3.51
N SER A 10 -6.11 0.37 2.64
CA SER A 10 -5.56 1.24 1.59
C SER A 10 -6.65 1.71 0.63
N ILE A 11 -7.45 0.79 0.09
CA ILE A 11 -8.53 1.12 -0.85
C ILE A 11 -9.57 2.03 -0.19
N LEU A 12 -9.97 1.75 1.06
CA LEU A 12 -10.93 2.59 1.78
C LEU A 12 -10.38 4.00 2.05
N LYS A 13 -9.11 4.12 2.44
CA LYS A 13 -8.47 5.43 2.65
C LYS A 13 -8.44 6.26 1.37
N GLU A 14 -8.09 5.63 0.25
CA GLU A 14 -8.04 6.30 -1.04
C GLU A 14 -9.43 6.70 -1.55
N LEU A 15 -10.39 5.76 -1.55
CA LEU A 15 -11.77 6.00 -1.97
C LEU A 15 -12.39 7.17 -1.20
N PHE A 16 -12.30 7.14 0.12
CA PHE A 16 -12.85 8.20 0.97
C PHE A 16 -12.06 9.52 0.86
N GLY A 17 -10.75 9.46 0.67
CA GLY A 17 -9.94 10.64 0.37
C GLY A 17 -10.38 11.33 -0.92
N TYR A 18 -10.60 10.56 -2.00
CA TYR A 18 -11.11 11.08 -3.27
C TYR A 18 -12.54 11.59 -3.17
N TYR A 19 -13.42 10.87 -2.47
CA TYR A 19 -14.78 11.34 -2.21
C TYR A 19 -14.78 12.73 -1.57
N LEU A 20 -14.02 12.93 -0.49
CA LEU A 20 -13.93 14.23 0.18
C LEU A 20 -13.34 15.32 -0.73
N LYS A 21 -12.33 14.97 -1.54
CA LYS A 21 -11.73 15.89 -2.52
C LYS A 21 -12.74 16.32 -3.58
N ILE A 22 -13.54 15.38 -4.11
CA ILE A 22 -14.56 15.65 -5.12
C ILE A 22 -15.66 16.55 -4.54
N CYS A 23 -16.19 16.24 -3.35
CA CYS A 23 -17.18 17.08 -2.68
C CYS A 23 -16.67 18.52 -2.49
N ASN A 24 -15.41 18.67 -2.08
CA ASN A 24 -14.79 19.98 -1.90
C ASN A 24 -14.64 20.77 -3.22
N ILE A 25 -14.21 20.10 -4.30
CA ILE A 25 -14.02 20.75 -5.61
C ILE A 25 -15.36 21.18 -6.22
N LEU A 26 -16.39 20.34 -6.09
CA LEU A 26 -17.69 20.57 -6.71
C LEU A 26 -18.67 21.36 -5.82
N GLY A 27 -18.32 21.62 -4.55
CA GLY A 27 -19.20 22.29 -3.60
C GLY A 27 -20.43 21.46 -3.22
N ILE A 28 -20.32 20.12 -3.21
CA ILE A 28 -21.44 19.21 -2.90
C ILE A 28 -21.47 18.92 -1.40
N GLU A 29 -22.63 19.15 -0.79
CA GLU A 29 -22.94 18.72 0.58
C GLU A 29 -23.27 17.22 0.60
N GLY A 30 -22.22 16.39 0.59
CA GLY A 30 -22.33 14.94 0.77
C GLY A 30 -22.18 14.52 2.24
N GLU A 31 -22.07 13.20 2.47
CA GLU A 31 -21.86 12.55 3.77
C GLU A 31 -20.43 12.75 4.33
N THR A 32 -19.86 13.95 4.14
CA THR A 32 -18.46 14.25 4.42
C THR A 32 -18.10 14.12 5.90
N VAL A 33 -19.04 14.39 6.80
CA VAL A 33 -18.86 14.23 8.25
C VAL A 33 -18.69 12.75 8.61
N ASP A 34 -19.55 11.89 8.07
CA ASP A 34 -19.49 10.46 8.32
C ASP A 34 -18.28 9.81 7.67
N VAL A 35 -17.93 10.21 6.46
CA VAL A 35 -16.71 9.72 5.79
C VAL A 35 -15.46 10.09 6.59
N LYS A 36 -15.34 11.32 7.09
CA LYS A 36 -14.23 11.73 7.97
C LYS A 36 -14.20 10.91 9.26
N ARG A 37 -15.37 10.62 9.84
CA ARG A 37 -15.50 9.79 11.05
C ARG A 37 -15.10 8.32 10.82
N VAL A 38 -15.35 7.77 9.63
CA VAL A 38 -14.89 6.42 9.28
C VAL A 38 -13.38 6.41 9.04
N LEU A 39 -12.87 7.37 8.27
CA LEU A 39 -11.43 7.50 8.00
C LEU A 39 -10.59 7.56 9.29
N SER A 40 -11.05 8.28 10.31
CA SER A 40 -10.32 8.39 11.59
C SER A 40 -10.26 7.09 12.39
N LYS A 41 -11.09 6.09 12.05
CA LYS A 41 -11.12 4.77 12.69
C LYS A 41 -10.35 3.71 11.92
N LEU A 42 -9.97 3.97 10.66
CA LEU A 42 -9.17 3.03 9.88
C LEU A 42 -7.77 2.92 10.47
N SER A 43 -7.28 1.69 10.60
CA SER A 43 -5.96 1.44 11.20
C SER A 43 -4.85 2.18 10.42
N PRO A 44 -3.82 2.69 11.11
CA PRO A 44 -2.59 3.09 10.43
C PRO A 44 -1.90 1.87 9.81
N PHE A 45 -1.05 2.13 8.81
CA PHE A 45 -0.11 1.14 8.31
C PHE A 45 0.97 0.88 9.37
N LYS A 46 1.45 -0.36 9.44
CA LYS A 46 2.41 -0.79 10.47
C LYS A 46 3.48 -1.67 9.86
N THR A 47 4.69 -1.55 10.41
CA THR A 47 5.82 -2.44 10.13
C THR A 47 5.70 -3.71 10.98
N GLY A 48 5.99 -4.84 10.37
CA GLY A 48 6.03 -6.17 10.97
C GLY A 48 7.38 -6.49 11.59
N SER A 49 7.46 -7.66 12.23
CA SER A 49 8.65 -8.10 12.94
C SER A 49 9.87 -8.36 12.05
N PHE A 50 9.67 -8.56 10.75
CA PHE A 50 10.76 -8.72 9.77
C PHE A 50 11.12 -7.41 9.06
N GLY A 51 10.60 -6.26 9.51
CA GLY A 51 10.81 -4.97 8.86
C GLY A 51 9.91 -4.70 7.65
N GLN A 52 9.05 -5.65 7.29
CA GLN A 52 8.12 -5.56 6.17
C GLN A 52 6.84 -4.81 6.54
N ILE A 53 6.17 -4.16 5.59
CA ILE A 53 4.82 -3.65 5.85
C ILE A 53 3.86 -4.84 6.08
N ARG A 54 3.05 -4.78 7.14
CA ARG A 54 2.17 -5.91 7.49
C ARG A 54 1.09 -6.10 6.44
N GLU A 55 0.84 -7.36 6.06
CA GLU A 55 -0.26 -7.71 5.16
C GLU A 55 -1.63 -7.69 5.87
N TRP A 56 -1.63 -8.03 7.16
CA TRP A 56 -2.81 -8.10 8.01
C TRP A 56 -2.68 -7.15 9.22
N PHE A 57 -3.79 -6.94 9.92
CA PHE A 57 -3.81 -6.11 11.14
C PHE A 57 -2.83 -6.59 12.23
N LEU A 58 -2.76 -7.91 12.44
CA LEU A 58 -1.79 -8.53 13.33
C LEU A 58 -0.53 -8.94 12.57
N ASP A 59 0.56 -9.05 13.30
CA ASP A 59 1.86 -9.45 12.74
C ASP A 59 1.85 -10.97 12.52
N TYR A 60 1.54 -11.39 11.31
CA TYR A 60 1.57 -12.80 10.93
C TYR A 60 2.76 -13.06 10.00
N PRO A 61 3.47 -14.19 10.17
CA PRO A 61 4.40 -14.66 9.17
C PRO A 61 3.65 -15.04 7.89
N GLU A 62 4.31 -14.90 6.75
CA GLU A 62 3.72 -15.28 5.47
C GLU A 62 3.60 -16.79 5.36
N THR A 63 2.42 -17.27 4.95
CA THR A 63 2.23 -18.71 4.68
C THR A 63 3.00 -19.14 3.43
N GLU A 64 3.07 -18.26 2.43
CA GLU A 64 3.84 -18.43 1.20
C GLU A 64 4.65 -17.14 0.97
N ILE A 65 5.95 -17.17 1.27
CA ILE A 65 6.82 -15.99 1.21
C ILE A 65 6.85 -15.40 -0.21
N HIS A 66 6.89 -16.26 -1.24
CA HIS A 66 6.95 -15.90 -2.66
C HIS A 66 5.57 -15.83 -3.35
N HIS A 67 4.52 -15.56 -2.58
CA HIS A 67 3.18 -15.45 -3.14
C HIS A 67 3.12 -14.36 -4.24
N ARG A 68 2.50 -14.69 -5.37
CA ARG A 68 2.43 -13.80 -6.54
C ARG A 68 1.66 -12.49 -6.29
N HIS A 69 0.80 -12.43 -5.27
CA HIS A 69 0.09 -11.19 -4.93
C HIS A 69 0.87 -10.39 -3.89
N VAL A 70 0.97 -9.09 -4.15
CA VAL A 70 1.58 -8.09 -3.26
C VAL A 70 0.55 -7.04 -2.85
N SER A 71 -0.69 -7.50 -2.60
CA SER A 71 -1.89 -6.69 -2.32
C SER A 71 -1.71 -5.63 -1.24
N HIS A 72 -0.94 -5.95 -0.20
CA HIS A 72 -0.64 -5.04 0.90
C HIS A 72 0.25 -3.85 0.49
N LEU A 73 0.84 -3.89 -0.71
CA LEU A 73 1.60 -2.80 -1.32
C LEU A 73 0.73 -1.86 -2.19
N TYR A 74 -0.59 -2.08 -2.28
CA TYR A 74 -1.50 -1.20 -3.03
C TYR A 74 -1.32 0.28 -2.67
N GLY A 75 -1.14 0.59 -1.37
CA GLY A 75 -0.95 1.96 -0.89
C GLY A 75 0.31 2.65 -1.41
N LEU A 76 1.29 1.88 -1.89
CA LEU A 76 2.49 2.38 -2.59
C LEU A 76 2.25 2.52 -4.10
N TYR A 77 1.65 1.50 -4.74
CA TYR A 77 1.23 1.55 -6.13
C TYR A 77 0.14 0.50 -6.41
N PRO A 78 -0.94 0.83 -7.15
CA PRO A 78 -1.19 2.10 -7.85
C PRO A 78 -1.72 3.23 -6.97
N GLY A 79 -1.98 2.97 -5.68
CA GLY A 79 -2.38 4.02 -4.75
C GLY A 79 -1.26 5.01 -4.48
N ASN A 80 -1.59 6.11 -3.80
CA ASN A 80 -0.63 7.17 -3.47
C ASN A 80 -0.67 7.54 -1.98
N LEU A 81 -0.77 6.52 -1.12
CA LEU A 81 -0.87 6.69 0.34
C LEU A 81 0.49 6.58 1.04
N ILE A 82 1.43 5.85 0.44
CA ILE A 82 2.82 5.69 0.89
C ILE A 82 3.70 6.40 -0.13
N THR A 83 4.43 7.41 0.32
CA THR A 83 5.24 8.30 -0.53
C THR A 83 6.58 8.58 0.13
N GLU A 84 7.43 9.40 -0.49
CA GLU A 84 8.69 9.91 0.09
C GLU A 84 8.47 10.61 1.46
N LYS A 85 7.27 11.15 1.71
CA LYS A 85 6.91 11.78 3.00
C LYS A 85 6.70 10.76 4.13
N THR A 86 6.60 9.48 3.80
CA THR A 86 6.44 8.36 4.73
C THR A 86 7.60 7.39 4.55
N SER A 87 8.83 7.88 4.70
CA SER A 87 10.06 7.14 4.43
C SER A 87 10.16 5.80 5.18
N GLU A 88 9.73 5.75 6.44
CA GLU A 88 9.70 4.50 7.22
C GLU A 88 8.77 3.44 6.64
N LEU A 89 7.62 3.84 6.08
CA LEU A 89 6.68 2.93 5.43
C LEU A 89 7.15 2.54 4.03
N LEU A 90 7.85 3.45 3.33
CA LEU A 90 8.47 3.16 2.05
C LEU A 90 9.53 2.06 2.19
N GLU A 91 10.36 2.15 3.22
CA GLU A 91 11.33 1.11 3.57
C GLU A 91 10.63 -0.21 3.92
N ALA A 92 9.54 -0.17 4.67
CA ALA A 92 8.77 -1.37 4.98
C ALA A 92 8.15 -2.03 3.73
N CYS A 93 7.70 -1.24 2.76
CA CYS A 93 7.24 -1.76 1.46
C CYS A 93 8.38 -2.40 0.65
N ARG A 94 9.58 -1.80 0.68
CA ARG A 94 10.77 -2.36 0.05
C ARG A 94 11.11 -3.74 0.62
N VAL A 95 11.18 -3.85 1.94
CA VAL A 95 11.44 -5.14 2.62
C VAL A 95 10.37 -6.18 2.29
N ALA A 96 9.10 -5.78 2.20
CA ALA A 96 8.03 -6.69 1.79
C ALA A 96 8.21 -7.20 0.35
N LEU A 97 8.60 -6.32 -0.58
CA LEU A 97 8.86 -6.68 -1.97
C LEU A 97 10.08 -7.61 -2.10
N GLU A 98 11.18 -7.31 -1.39
CA GLU A 98 12.36 -8.17 -1.28
C GLU A 98 12.02 -9.57 -0.81
N ARG A 99 11.20 -9.67 0.24
CA ARG A 99 10.78 -10.97 0.76
C ARG A 99 9.94 -11.74 -0.26
N ARG A 100 9.11 -11.06 -1.05
CA ARG A 100 8.31 -11.69 -2.12
C ARG A 100 9.19 -12.17 -3.29
N GLY A 101 10.35 -11.56 -3.49
CA GLY A 101 11.26 -11.85 -4.61
C GLY A 101 10.69 -11.40 -5.96
N ASP A 102 11.41 -11.65 -7.06
CA ASP A 102 11.04 -11.11 -8.38
C ASP A 102 10.23 -12.05 -9.25
N GLU A 103 10.24 -13.34 -8.94
CA GLU A 103 9.56 -14.35 -9.74
C GLU A 103 8.03 -14.25 -9.63
N GLY A 104 7.33 -14.72 -10.65
CA GLY A 104 5.88 -14.77 -10.67
C GLY A 104 5.30 -14.88 -12.07
N THR A 105 3.99 -14.76 -12.17
CA THR A 105 3.28 -14.67 -13.44
C THR A 105 3.48 -13.30 -14.11
N GLY A 106 3.27 -13.18 -15.42
CA GLY A 106 3.53 -11.95 -16.19
C GLY A 106 2.96 -10.66 -15.58
N TRP A 107 1.71 -10.67 -15.12
CA TRP A 107 1.08 -9.51 -14.48
C TRP A 107 1.70 -9.14 -13.12
N CYS A 108 2.19 -10.13 -12.38
CA CYS A 108 2.78 -9.94 -11.06
C CYS A 108 4.13 -9.23 -11.22
N MET A 109 4.97 -9.71 -12.14
CA MET A 109 6.25 -9.06 -12.45
C MET A 109 6.05 -7.62 -12.94
N ALA A 110 5.06 -7.38 -13.81
CA ALA A 110 4.74 -6.02 -14.26
C ALA A 110 4.36 -5.09 -13.09
N TRP A 111 3.57 -5.58 -12.12
CA TRP A 111 3.23 -4.80 -10.94
C TRP A 111 4.45 -4.54 -10.05
N LYS A 112 5.32 -5.55 -9.84
CA LYS A 112 6.57 -5.40 -9.10
C LYS A 112 7.48 -4.34 -9.74
N VAL A 113 7.58 -4.29 -11.06
CA VAL A 113 8.32 -3.21 -11.77
C VAL A 113 7.77 -1.82 -11.43
N CYS A 114 6.44 -1.63 -11.42
CA CYS A 114 5.84 -0.36 -11.03
C CYS A 114 6.11 0.00 -9.55
N LEU A 115 6.07 -0.99 -8.67
CA LEU A 115 6.36 -0.82 -7.24
C LEU A 115 7.84 -0.49 -6.98
N SER A 116 8.74 -1.00 -7.80
CA SER A 116 10.17 -0.81 -7.62
C SER A 116 10.70 0.56 -8.08
N GLY A 117 9.88 1.40 -8.73
CA GLY A 117 10.22 2.76 -9.16
C GLY A 117 11.37 2.86 -10.19
N PRO A 118 11.40 3.89 -11.05
CA PRO A 118 12.54 4.14 -11.93
C PRO A 118 13.69 4.77 -11.13
N ASP A 119 14.90 4.21 -11.21
CA ASP A 119 16.12 4.94 -10.79
C ASP A 119 16.18 6.27 -11.52
N SER A 120 16.68 7.30 -10.84
CA SER A 120 17.00 8.60 -11.41
C SER A 120 18.08 8.49 -12.51
N GLY A 121 17.69 8.07 -13.71
CA GLY A 121 18.43 8.21 -14.95
C GLY A 121 19.17 6.99 -15.51
N THR A 122 19.07 5.79 -14.92
CA THR A 122 19.84 4.60 -15.37
C THR A 122 18.99 3.50 -16.01
N GLY A 123 17.65 3.55 -15.87
CA GLY A 123 16.76 2.49 -16.36
C GLY A 123 16.74 1.23 -15.49
N ASN A 124 17.39 1.25 -14.33
CA ASN A 124 17.29 0.19 -13.32
C ASN A 124 16.12 0.44 -12.36
N MET A 125 15.61 -0.62 -11.73
CA MET A 125 14.67 -0.51 -10.62
C MET A 125 15.41 0.05 -9.39
N HIS A 126 14.82 1.00 -8.64
CA HIS A 126 15.45 1.60 -7.44
C HIS A 126 15.89 0.58 -6.39
N TRP A 127 15.30 -0.61 -6.42
CA TRP A 127 15.56 -1.70 -5.48
C TRP A 127 16.15 -2.93 -6.18
N GLY A 128 17.02 -2.69 -7.17
CA GLY A 128 17.60 -3.72 -8.04
C GLY A 128 17.97 -5.01 -7.33
N PHE A 129 17.48 -6.11 -7.89
CA PHE A 129 18.09 -7.43 -7.79
C PHE A 129 18.78 -7.74 -9.12
#